data_AF-A0AB73BXE7-F1
#
_entry.id   AF-A0AB73BXE7-F1
#
_cell.length_a   1.000
_cell.length_b   1.000
_cell.length_c   1.000
_cell.angle_alpha   90.00
_cell.angle_beta   90.00
_cell.angle_gamma   90.00
#
_symmetry.space_group_name_H-M   'P 1'
#
loop_
_entity.id
_entity.type
_entity.pdbx_description
1 polymer ?
#
loop_
_entity_poly.entity_id
_entity_poly.type
_entity_poly.pdbx_seq_one_letter_code
_entity_poly.pdbx_strand_id
1 'polypeptide(L)'
;GNGSIGLYSKNGNVNVSGSITTGSSKESVGVYTVGSGQTITSTGSTFNLGDTSFGFVNIGNNTITSTGGSATLSNNATFIYSSDETSHITNSTNISSSGAIGRNYGIYASGIVDNSGNIDFGSGVGNLGIYMVKGGKGTNTATITVGASDVTNELFGVGMAAGYIGDATTAPTTGTVENQGTINVNGPYSIGMYGAKTGTIVTNKHDIILNASNTTGIYVEEGAKAINDGTIKTGASGLSNVNGVVLGSGSTLENNGTINIAATASNGVLLKGGTIANYGSITVSGSGSEETKLLNSTPTSKGIGSVVIEAPAGATTATITAGGVVVTPTIVGTTARNPISVSADSIGLYVNTSGKDFTSSITGLGHLTSQADLIIGTEAAASTISKYIQIKDNKILDPYNNAILSSGVSKWNVYSGSLGWITTPTLDPGTGKVTNLYMAKIPYTEWSKNQDTYNFTDGLEQRYGVEELETRENQLFQKLNSIGNNEEVLLYQAFDEMMGHQYANVQQRIQATASILDKELKYLKKEWDTKSKDS
;
A
#
# COMPACT_ATOMS: atom_id res chain seq x y z
N GLY A 1 -20.38 -18.27 33.39
CA GLY A 1 -20.49 -19.47 32.52
C GLY A 1 -20.41 -19.04 31.07
N ASN A 2 -20.38 -19.97 30.10
CA ASN A 2 -20.36 -19.63 28.67
C ASN A 2 -21.74 -19.11 28.23
N GLY A 3 -21.78 -17.99 27.52
CA GLY A 3 -23.02 -17.32 27.08
C GLY A 3 -23.94 -16.86 28.20
N SER A 4 -23.41 -16.68 29.41
CA SER A 4 -24.20 -16.23 30.55
C SER A 4 -24.10 -14.72 30.75
N ILE A 5 -25.17 -14.13 31.30
CA ILE A 5 -25.17 -12.77 31.86
C ILE A 5 -25.07 -12.89 33.38
N GLY A 6 -24.11 -12.21 34.00
CA GLY A 6 -23.94 -12.20 35.46
C GLY A 6 -25.00 -11.34 36.15
N LEU A 7 -25.11 -10.08 35.74
CA LEU A 7 -26.09 -9.11 36.23
C LEU A 7 -26.84 -8.49 35.06
N TYR A 8 -28.17 -8.41 35.15
CA TYR A 8 -29.03 -7.78 34.15
C TYR A 8 -29.86 -6.67 34.78
N SER A 9 -29.96 -5.50 34.14
CA SER A 9 -30.90 -4.45 34.54
C SER A 9 -31.53 -3.73 33.36
N LYS A 10 -32.79 -3.31 33.54
CA LYS A 10 -33.56 -2.49 32.58
C LYS A 10 -33.99 -1.12 33.11
N ASN A 11 -34.27 -1.03 34.42
CA ASN A 11 -34.80 0.18 35.05
C ASN A 11 -34.17 0.46 36.43
N GLY A 12 -33.25 -0.39 36.90
CA GLY A 12 -32.71 -0.33 38.25
C GLY A 12 -31.22 -0.02 38.24
N ASN A 13 -30.76 0.70 39.26
CA ASN A 13 -29.33 0.91 39.47
C ASN A 13 -28.64 -0.42 39.77
N VAL A 14 -27.39 -0.55 39.33
CA VAL A 14 -26.57 -1.75 39.54
C VAL A 14 -25.37 -1.36 40.38
N ASN A 15 -25.18 -2.06 41.50
CA ASN A 15 -23.98 -1.93 42.32
C ASN A 15 -23.19 -3.24 42.24
N VAL A 16 -21.95 -3.15 41.76
CA VAL A 16 -21.03 -4.27 41.61
C VAL A 16 -19.95 -4.18 42.68
N SER A 17 -19.80 -5.26 43.45
CA SER A 17 -18.75 -5.43 44.45
C SER A 17 -18.20 -6.87 44.40
N GLY A 18 -16.92 -7.04 44.72
CA GLY A 18 -16.29 -8.36 44.76
C GLY A 18 -15.67 -8.75 43.41
N SER A 19 -15.95 -9.96 42.93
CA SER A 19 -15.32 -10.50 41.71
C SER A 19 -16.36 -11.00 40.71
N ILE A 20 -16.16 -10.67 39.43
CA ILE A 20 -16.91 -11.20 38.29
C ILE A 20 -15.94 -11.99 37.39
N THR A 21 -16.25 -13.26 37.15
CA THR A 21 -15.53 -14.10 36.19
C THR A 21 -16.48 -14.58 35.09
N THR A 22 -16.19 -14.22 33.85
CA THR A 22 -16.99 -14.64 32.68
C THR A 22 -16.54 -16.00 32.15
N GLY A 23 -17.37 -16.63 31.31
CA GLY A 23 -16.93 -17.78 30.51
C GLY A 23 -16.02 -17.37 29.36
N SER A 24 -15.45 -18.37 28.67
CA SER A 24 -14.49 -18.17 27.57
C SER A 24 -15.08 -18.48 26.19
N SER A 25 -16.41 -18.43 26.05
CA SER A 25 -17.07 -18.55 24.75
C SER A 25 -18.49 -17.98 24.78
N LYS A 26 -19.04 -17.78 23.58
CA LYS A 26 -20.42 -17.38 23.33
C LYS A 26 -20.80 -16.04 23.97
N GLU A 27 -19.88 -15.06 23.98
CA GLU A 27 -20.21 -13.67 24.36
C GLU A 27 -20.75 -13.54 25.78
N SER A 28 -20.03 -14.13 26.75
CA SER A 28 -20.42 -14.04 28.17
C SER A 28 -20.33 -12.60 28.67
N VAL A 29 -21.31 -12.13 29.44
CA VAL A 29 -21.38 -10.74 29.92
C VAL A 29 -21.38 -10.68 31.44
N GLY A 30 -20.53 -9.84 32.03
CA GLY A 30 -20.55 -9.55 33.47
C GLY A 30 -21.81 -8.78 33.87
N VAL A 31 -21.98 -7.58 33.31
CA VAL A 31 -23.08 -6.67 33.59
C VAL A 31 -23.72 -6.22 32.28
N TYR A 32 -24.99 -6.56 32.08
CA TYR A 32 -25.77 -6.16 30.90
C TYR A 32 -26.87 -5.20 31.32
N THR A 33 -26.86 -4.00 30.74
CA THR A 33 -27.82 -2.94 31.07
C THR A 33 -28.48 -2.42 29.80
N VAL A 34 -29.79 -2.25 29.88
CA VAL A 34 -30.64 -1.68 28.82
C VAL A 34 -31.54 -0.61 29.41
N GLY A 35 -32.08 0.29 28.60
CA GLY A 35 -32.97 1.35 29.09
C GLY A 35 -32.21 2.65 29.43
N SER A 36 -32.84 3.54 30.19
CA SER A 36 -32.34 4.91 30.38
C SER A 36 -32.41 5.35 31.85
N GLY A 37 -31.45 6.18 32.27
CA GLY A 37 -31.42 6.85 33.56
C GLY A 37 -30.88 6.00 34.71
N GLN A 38 -30.27 4.84 34.42
CA GLN A 38 -29.68 3.98 35.44
C GLN A 38 -28.25 4.44 35.77
N THR A 39 -27.89 4.27 37.03
CA THR A 39 -26.51 4.38 37.50
C THR A 39 -25.94 2.98 37.74
N ILE A 40 -24.84 2.67 37.06
CA ILE A 40 -24.07 1.43 37.24
C ILE A 40 -22.79 1.81 37.98
N THR A 41 -22.63 1.34 39.21
CA THR A 41 -21.45 1.62 40.04
C THR A 41 -20.68 0.35 40.32
N SER A 42 -19.38 0.36 40.06
CA SER A 42 -18.44 -0.70 40.45
C SER A 42 -17.30 -0.07 41.24
N THR A 43 -17.08 -0.53 42.47
CA THR A 43 -16.05 0.04 43.35
C THR A 43 -15.15 -1.05 43.90
N GLY A 44 -13.87 -1.02 43.53
CA GLY A 44 -12.86 -1.98 43.99
C GLY A 44 -13.06 -3.40 43.48
N SER A 45 -13.90 -3.61 42.46
CA SER A 45 -14.23 -4.94 41.94
C SER A 45 -13.11 -5.51 41.06
N THR A 46 -13.00 -6.83 41.03
CA THR A 46 -12.13 -7.57 40.10
C THR A 46 -12.96 -8.21 38.99
N PHE A 47 -12.59 -7.96 37.74
CA PHE A 47 -13.16 -8.61 36.57
C PHE A 47 -12.11 -9.54 35.94
N ASN A 48 -12.45 -10.81 35.76
CA ASN A 48 -11.65 -11.78 35.03
C ASN A 48 -12.43 -12.21 33.79
N LEU A 49 -12.09 -11.59 32.65
CA LEU A 49 -12.80 -11.76 31.41
C LEU A 49 -12.17 -12.87 30.56
N GLY A 50 -12.91 -13.96 30.37
CA GLY A 50 -12.55 -15.02 29.44
C GLY A 50 -12.63 -14.58 27.97
N ASP A 51 -12.30 -15.49 27.06
CA ASP A 51 -12.33 -15.17 25.63
C ASP A 51 -13.72 -14.76 25.15
N THR A 52 -13.77 -13.82 24.20
CA THR A 52 -15.00 -13.29 23.56
C THR A 52 -15.97 -12.61 24.52
N SER A 53 -15.55 -12.26 25.74
CA SER A 53 -16.47 -11.84 26.80
C SER A 53 -16.49 -10.33 27.06
N PHE A 54 -17.51 -9.89 27.81
CA PHE A 54 -17.73 -8.48 28.12
C PHE A 54 -17.79 -8.25 29.63
N GLY A 55 -17.15 -7.20 30.12
CA GLY A 55 -17.30 -6.75 31.51
C GLY A 55 -18.64 -6.07 31.72
N PHE A 56 -18.84 -4.96 31.00
CA PHE A 56 -20.06 -4.18 30.94
C PHE A 56 -20.56 -4.08 29.49
N VAL A 57 -21.86 -4.27 29.30
CA VAL A 57 -22.58 -3.97 28.07
C VAL A 57 -23.71 -3.02 28.43
N ASN A 58 -23.66 -1.80 27.87
CA ASN A 58 -24.67 -0.77 28.08
C ASN A 58 -25.35 -0.37 26.77
N ILE A 59 -26.61 -0.75 26.65
CA ILE A 59 -27.49 -0.45 25.52
C ILE A 59 -28.56 0.55 25.97
N GLY A 60 -28.15 1.80 26.11
CA GLY A 60 -29.03 2.93 26.39
C GLY A 60 -28.35 4.06 27.17
N ASN A 61 -29.08 5.15 27.37
CA ASN A 61 -28.61 6.35 28.06
C ASN A 61 -28.49 6.10 29.57
N ASN A 62 -27.36 5.55 29.99
CA ASN A 62 -27.04 5.24 31.38
C ASN A 62 -25.64 5.76 31.75
N THR A 63 -25.40 5.91 33.04
CA THR A 63 -24.11 6.33 33.59
C THR A 63 -23.38 5.15 34.21
N ILE A 64 -22.14 4.89 33.78
CA ILE A 64 -21.27 3.87 34.35
C ILE A 64 -20.13 4.55 35.12
N THR A 65 -19.96 4.19 36.39
CA THR A 65 -18.84 4.62 37.23
C THR A 65 -18.11 3.39 37.74
N SER A 66 -16.97 3.05 37.12
CA SER A 66 -16.10 1.95 37.56
C SER A 66 -14.84 2.52 38.19
N THR A 67 -14.63 2.30 39.49
CA THR A 67 -13.56 2.95 40.27
C THR A 67 -12.74 1.96 41.07
N GLY A 68 -11.41 2.10 41.01
CA GLY A 68 -10.49 1.15 41.65
C GLY A 68 -10.61 -0.28 41.12
N GLY A 69 -9.96 -1.24 41.78
CA GLY A 69 -9.99 -2.64 41.38
C GLY A 69 -9.22 -2.93 40.08
N SER A 70 -9.56 -4.02 39.41
CA SER A 70 -8.89 -4.45 38.18
C SER A 70 -9.82 -5.20 37.21
N ALA A 71 -9.49 -5.16 35.92
CA ALA A 71 -10.12 -5.95 34.88
C ALA A 71 -9.04 -6.62 34.01
N THR A 72 -8.99 -7.94 34.01
CA THR A 72 -8.04 -8.73 33.23
C THR A 72 -8.77 -9.38 32.06
N LEU A 73 -8.33 -9.12 30.83
CA LEU A 73 -8.96 -9.55 29.58
C LEU A 73 -8.10 -10.62 28.90
N SER A 74 -8.72 -11.76 28.59
CA SER A 74 -8.06 -12.83 27.84
C SER A 74 -7.93 -12.46 26.35
N ASN A 75 -8.78 -12.99 25.46
CA ASN A 75 -8.75 -12.69 24.02
C ASN A 75 -10.12 -12.24 23.50
N ASN A 76 -10.15 -11.32 22.54
CA ASN A 76 -11.40 -10.80 21.94
C ASN A 76 -12.42 -10.30 22.98
N ALA A 77 -11.94 -9.85 24.14
CA ALA A 77 -12.78 -9.39 25.24
C ALA A 77 -12.91 -7.87 25.21
N THR A 78 -14.01 -7.35 25.76
CA THR A 78 -14.22 -5.91 25.93
C THR A 78 -14.55 -5.59 27.39
N PHE A 79 -13.82 -4.67 28.02
CA PHE A 79 -14.16 -4.33 29.41
C PHE A 79 -15.46 -3.54 29.49
N ILE A 80 -15.57 -2.41 28.78
CA ILE A 80 -16.80 -1.61 28.72
C ILE A 80 -17.21 -1.42 27.27
N TYR A 81 -18.41 -1.89 26.93
CA TYR A 81 -19.07 -1.63 25.66
C TYR A 81 -20.30 -0.75 25.89
N SER A 82 -20.41 0.38 25.19
CA SER A 82 -21.63 1.19 25.16
C SER A 82 -21.95 1.73 23.77
N SER A 83 -23.16 1.42 23.29
CA SER A 83 -23.59 1.80 21.94
C SER A 83 -24.44 3.08 21.89
N ASP A 84 -24.73 3.69 23.03
CA ASP A 84 -25.59 4.87 23.13
C ASP A 84 -24.75 6.15 23.08
N GLU A 85 -25.16 7.11 22.26
CA GLU A 85 -24.43 8.38 22.02
C GLU A 85 -24.54 9.37 23.20
N THR A 86 -25.42 9.10 24.17
CA THR A 86 -25.68 9.95 25.33
C THR A 86 -25.22 9.32 26.65
N SER A 87 -24.68 8.10 26.62
CA SER A 87 -24.13 7.45 27.81
C SER A 87 -22.88 8.18 28.33
N HIS A 88 -22.64 8.04 29.63
CA HIS A 88 -21.47 8.62 30.29
C HIS A 88 -20.73 7.54 31.07
N ILE A 89 -19.44 7.39 30.81
CA ILE A 89 -18.58 6.37 31.41
C ILE A 89 -17.43 7.07 32.12
N THR A 90 -17.31 6.84 33.43
CA THR A 90 -16.13 7.21 34.21
C THR A 90 -15.41 5.94 34.65
N ASN A 91 -14.18 5.75 34.20
CA ASN A 91 -13.35 4.59 34.55
C ASN A 91 -12.06 5.00 35.27
N SER A 92 -11.86 4.50 36.48
CA SER A 92 -10.58 4.47 37.18
C SER A 92 -10.15 3.05 37.59
N THR A 93 -10.82 2.02 37.05
CA THR A 93 -10.40 0.62 37.17
C THR A 93 -9.23 0.36 36.23
N ASN A 94 -8.18 -0.31 36.72
CA ASN A 94 -7.04 -0.71 35.89
C ASN A 94 -7.44 -1.88 34.99
N ILE A 95 -7.14 -1.78 33.70
CA ILE A 95 -7.46 -2.79 32.69
C ILE A 95 -6.15 -3.41 32.21
N SER A 96 -6.07 -4.73 32.08
CA SER A 96 -4.92 -5.41 31.52
C SER A 96 -5.31 -6.55 30.58
N SER A 97 -4.45 -6.87 29.63
CA SER A 97 -4.56 -8.06 28.79
C SER A 97 -3.71 -9.20 29.34
N SER A 98 -4.20 -10.44 29.27
CA SER A 98 -3.45 -11.66 29.63
C SER A 98 -3.42 -12.71 28.51
N GLY A 99 -4.30 -12.60 27.50
CA GLY A 99 -4.38 -13.57 26.41
C GLY A 99 -3.24 -13.45 25.40
N ALA A 100 -2.81 -14.58 24.85
CA ALA A 100 -1.72 -14.65 23.88
C ALA A 100 -2.11 -14.15 22.47
N ILE A 101 -3.41 -14.16 22.14
CA ILE A 101 -3.92 -13.71 20.83
C ILE A 101 -4.23 -12.20 20.87
N GLY A 102 -4.82 -11.70 21.96
CA GLY A 102 -5.18 -10.29 22.09
C GLY A 102 -6.54 -9.96 21.46
N ARG A 103 -6.60 -8.91 20.62
CA ARG A 103 -7.83 -8.36 20.00
C ARG A 103 -8.84 -7.80 21.00
N ASN A 104 -8.36 -7.34 22.14
CA ASN A 104 -9.20 -6.83 23.20
C ASN A 104 -9.54 -5.36 23.01
N TYR A 105 -10.67 -4.92 23.58
CA TYR A 105 -11.01 -3.51 23.75
C TYR A 105 -11.05 -3.17 25.23
N GLY A 106 -10.41 -2.08 25.64
CA GLY A 106 -10.59 -1.55 26.98
C GLY A 106 -12.00 -0.95 27.10
N ILE A 107 -12.21 0.16 26.39
CA ILE A 107 -13.50 0.84 26.36
C ILE A 107 -13.89 1.07 24.90
N TYR A 108 -15.04 0.56 24.49
CA TYR A 108 -15.68 0.84 23.21
C TYR A 108 -16.96 1.64 23.48
N ALA A 109 -17.07 2.87 22.99
CA ALA A 109 -18.20 3.73 23.33
C ALA A 109 -18.66 4.65 22.19
N SER A 110 -19.96 4.94 22.18
CA SER A 110 -20.58 5.99 21.35
C SER A 110 -20.84 7.30 22.11
N GLY A 111 -20.85 7.27 23.44
CA GLY A 111 -21.10 8.44 24.30
C GLY A 111 -19.83 9.14 24.79
N ILE A 112 -19.84 9.58 26.04
CA ILE A 112 -18.69 10.22 26.71
C ILE A 112 -17.94 9.20 27.58
N VAL A 113 -16.61 9.18 27.45
CA VAL A 113 -15.70 8.37 28.26
C VAL A 113 -14.65 9.25 28.92
N ASP A 114 -14.54 9.16 30.24
CA ASP A 114 -13.44 9.73 31.02
C ASP A 114 -12.68 8.60 31.71
N ASN A 115 -11.46 8.33 31.23
CA ASN A 115 -10.58 7.30 31.76
C ASN A 115 -9.42 7.89 32.56
N SER A 116 -9.31 7.47 33.82
CA SER A 116 -8.18 7.73 34.70
C SER A 116 -7.56 6.45 35.28
N GLY A 117 -7.98 5.27 34.81
CA GLY A 117 -7.39 3.97 35.14
C GLY A 117 -6.32 3.59 34.14
N ASN A 118 -5.27 2.89 34.57
CA ASN A 118 -4.24 2.42 33.64
C ASN A 118 -4.78 1.32 32.73
N ILE A 119 -4.42 1.35 31.45
CA ILE A 119 -4.73 0.28 30.49
C ILE A 119 -3.41 -0.34 30.04
N ASP A 120 -3.15 -1.58 30.40
CA ASP A 120 -1.94 -2.31 30.01
C ASP A 120 -2.26 -3.46 29.04
N PHE A 121 -2.12 -3.15 27.75
CA PHE A 121 -2.32 -4.08 26.64
C PHE A 121 -1.02 -4.53 26.00
N GLY A 122 0.03 -4.72 26.82
CA GLY A 122 1.31 -5.26 26.37
C GLY A 122 1.31 -6.74 25.97
N SER A 123 0.26 -7.52 26.30
CA SER A 123 0.17 -8.96 25.99
C SER A 123 -0.85 -9.25 24.89
N GLY A 124 -0.49 -10.14 23.95
CA GLY A 124 -1.27 -10.38 22.74
C GLY A 124 -1.09 -9.28 21.69
N VAL A 125 -1.72 -9.46 20.53
CA VAL A 125 -1.64 -8.51 19.41
C VAL A 125 -3.00 -7.84 19.15
N GLY A 126 -2.98 -6.65 18.56
CA GLY A 126 -4.22 -6.03 18.07
C GLY A 126 -5.18 -5.52 19.16
N ASN A 127 -4.69 -5.26 20.36
CA ASN A 127 -5.51 -4.71 21.44
C ASN A 127 -5.70 -3.19 21.28
N LEU A 128 -6.87 -2.70 21.65
CA LEU A 128 -7.24 -1.29 21.52
C LEU A 128 -7.73 -0.72 22.86
N GLY A 129 -7.02 0.29 23.39
CA GLY A 129 -7.33 0.90 24.69
C GLY A 129 -8.73 1.53 24.75
N ILE A 130 -8.92 2.68 24.09
CA ILE A 130 -10.20 3.40 24.04
C ILE A 130 -10.62 3.63 22.59
N TYR A 131 -11.79 3.16 22.19
CA TYR A 131 -12.36 3.34 20.85
C TYR A 131 -13.66 4.13 20.91
N MET A 132 -13.67 5.28 20.26
CA MET A 132 -14.84 6.17 20.17
C MET A 132 -15.46 6.15 18.78
N VAL A 133 -16.77 5.92 18.71
CA VAL A 133 -17.55 5.90 17.47
C VAL A 133 -18.79 6.77 17.60
N LYS A 134 -19.53 6.94 16.50
CA LYS A 134 -20.78 7.71 16.36
C LYS A 134 -20.75 9.10 16.99
N GLY A 135 -19.64 9.82 16.81
CA GLY A 135 -19.45 11.16 17.38
C GLY A 135 -19.10 11.17 18.87
N GLY A 136 -18.90 10.01 19.48
CA GLY A 136 -18.50 9.87 20.88
C GLY A 136 -17.16 10.56 21.19
N LYS A 137 -16.98 10.90 22.47
CA LYS A 137 -15.80 11.61 22.98
C LYS A 137 -15.12 10.82 24.09
N GLY A 138 -13.83 10.52 23.92
CA GLY A 138 -13.04 9.80 24.90
C GLY A 138 -11.84 10.62 25.39
N THR A 139 -11.69 10.73 26.69
CA THR A 139 -10.58 11.42 27.35
C THR A 139 -9.78 10.43 28.19
N ASN A 140 -8.45 10.41 28.04
CA ASN A 140 -7.56 9.63 28.89
C ASN A 140 -6.64 10.54 29.71
N THR A 141 -6.57 10.36 31.02
CA THR A 141 -5.62 11.06 31.92
C THR A 141 -4.59 10.10 32.55
N ALA A 142 -4.64 8.81 32.22
CA ALA A 142 -3.80 7.77 32.81
C ALA A 142 -2.77 7.22 31.81
N THR A 143 -2.07 6.15 32.19
CA THR A 143 -1.16 5.45 31.27
C THR A 143 -1.92 4.42 30.44
N ILE A 144 -1.77 4.47 29.12
CA ILE A 144 -2.16 3.40 28.20
C ILE A 144 -0.87 2.80 27.61
N THR A 145 -0.70 1.48 27.74
CA THR A 145 0.40 0.74 27.12
C THR A 145 -0.16 -0.20 26.08
N VAL A 146 0.39 -0.18 24.86
CA VAL A 146 -0.04 -1.06 23.77
C VAL A 146 1.09 -1.92 23.23
N GLY A 147 0.77 -3.20 23.04
CA GLY A 147 1.63 -4.22 22.47
C GLY A 147 1.64 -4.21 20.94
N ALA A 148 2.07 -5.31 20.33
CA ALA A 148 2.35 -5.39 18.90
C ALA A 148 1.08 -5.43 18.04
N SER A 149 1.22 -5.00 16.78
CA SER A 149 0.24 -5.29 15.73
C SER A 149 0.64 -6.55 14.96
N ASP A 150 -0.35 -7.22 14.40
CA ASP A 150 -0.18 -8.22 13.35
C ASP A 150 -0.74 -7.66 12.04
N VAL A 151 0.15 -7.05 11.27
CA VAL A 151 -0.18 -6.41 9.99
C VAL A 151 -0.67 -7.40 8.93
N THR A 152 -0.31 -8.69 9.05
CA THR A 152 -0.72 -9.73 8.09
C THR A 152 -2.21 -10.03 8.24
N ASN A 153 -2.70 -10.01 9.47
CA ASN A 153 -4.08 -10.29 9.81
C ASN A 153 -4.89 -9.02 10.14
N GLU A 154 -4.36 -7.84 9.81
CA GLU A 154 -5.00 -6.53 10.02
C GLU A 154 -5.39 -6.26 11.49
N LEU A 155 -4.58 -6.77 12.43
CA LEU A 155 -4.80 -6.58 13.87
C LEU A 155 -3.89 -5.49 14.41
N PHE A 156 -4.43 -4.30 14.64
CA PHE A 156 -3.63 -3.15 15.05
C PHE A 156 -3.69 -2.92 16.56
N GLY A 157 -2.52 -2.90 17.21
CA GLY A 157 -2.39 -2.44 18.59
C GLY A 157 -2.52 -0.91 18.61
N VAL A 158 -3.54 -0.37 19.28
CA VAL A 158 -3.83 1.07 19.26
C VAL A 158 -4.17 1.62 20.64
N GLY A 159 -3.50 2.69 21.08
CA GLY A 159 -3.75 3.28 22.39
C GLY A 159 -5.15 3.88 22.49
N MET A 160 -5.44 4.84 21.60
CA MET A 160 -6.77 5.44 21.48
C MET A 160 -7.17 5.55 20.01
N ALA A 161 -8.43 5.29 19.68
CA ALA A 161 -8.94 5.38 18.32
C ALA A 161 -10.27 6.14 18.27
N ALA A 162 -10.50 6.85 17.16
CA ALA A 162 -11.78 7.45 16.87
C ALA A 162 -12.17 7.30 15.40
N GLY A 163 -13.46 7.12 15.16
CA GLY A 163 -14.01 6.99 13.82
C GLY A 163 -13.62 5.68 13.11
N TYR A 164 -14.29 5.43 11.98
CA TYR A 164 -14.17 4.20 11.21
C TYR A 164 -14.41 4.51 9.74
N ILE A 165 -13.60 3.93 8.86
CA ILE A 165 -13.70 4.17 7.41
C ILE A 165 -15.01 3.61 6.83
N GLY A 166 -15.58 2.59 7.48
CA GLY A 166 -16.71 1.84 6.97
C GLY A 166 -16.25 0.63 6.15
N ASP A 167 -17.11 -0.38 6.10
CA ASP A 167 -16.99 -1.53 5.21
C ASP A 167 -18.38 -1.86 4.60
N ALA A 168 -18.49 -3.00 3.92
CA ALA A 168 -19.74 -3.43 3.29
C ALA A 168 -20.91 -3.65 4.27
N THR A 169 -20.61 -3.82 5.56
CA THR A 169 -21.57 -4.19 6.63
C THR A 169 -21.71 -3.12 7.71
N THR A 170 -20.68 -2.29 7.90
CA THR A 170 -20.60 -1.30 8.96
C THR A 170 -20.38 0.07 8.34
N ALA A 171 -21.31 0.99 8.58
CA ALA A 171 -21.23 2.34 8.05
C ALA A 171 -20.00 3.10 8.60
N PRO A 172 -19.44 4.06 7.83
CA PRO A 172 -18.43 4.96 8.34
C PRO A 172 -18.95 5.70 9.57
N THR A 173 -18.04 6.02 10.48
CA THR A 173 -18.37 6.79 11.69
C THR A 173 -17.25 7.75 12.05
N THR A 174 -17.58 8.74 12.88
CA THR A 174 -16.62 9.69 13.44
C THR A 174 -16.50 9.54 14.96
N GLY A 175 -15.57 10.27 15.57
CA GLY A 175 -15.44 10.40 17.02
C GLY A 175 -14.36 11.40 17.40
N THR A 176 -14.17 11.63 18.70
CA THR A 176 -13.06 12.43 19.23
C THR A 176 -12.34 11.68 20.33
N VAL A 177 -11.01 11.65 20.28
CA VAL A 177 -10.17 11.14 21.37
C VAL A 177 -9.14 12.17 21.79
N GLU A 178 -8.95 12.31 23.10
CA GLU A 178 -7.98 13.22 23.71
C GLU A 178 -7.10 12.49 24.73
N ASN A 179 -5.79 12.48 24.49
CA ASN A 179 -4.81 12.00 25.45
C ASN A 179 -4.27 13.16 26.29
N GLN A 180 -4.55 13.14 27.59
CA GLN A 180 -3.97 14.00 28.63
C GLN A 180 -3.03 13.23 29.58
N GLY A 181 -2.82 11.93 29.34
CA GLY A 181 -1.89 11.08 30.07
C GLY A 181 -0.73 10.59 29.20
N THR A 182 -0.22 9.40 29.47
CA THR A 182 0.89 8.83 28.69
C THR A 182 0.42 7.65 27.85
N ILE A 183 0.76 7.62 26.57
CA ILE A 183 0.59 6.44 25.72
C ILE A 183 1.96 5.84 25.42
N ASN A 184 2.20 4.62 25.89
CA ASN A 184 3.41 3.84 25.59
C ASN A 184 3.12 2.88 24.44
N VAL A 185 3.82 3.08 23.33
CA VAL A 185 3.67 2.31 22.09
C VAL A 185 4.84 1.31 22.02
N ASN A 186 4.64 0.14 22.63
CA ASN A 186 5.73 -0.79 22.96
C ASN A 186 5.91 -1.91 21.94
N GLY A 187 4.89 -2.23 21.13
CA GLY A 187 4.99 -3.28 20.13
C GLY A 187 5.26 -2.75 18.73
N PRO A 188 5.96 -3.50 17.86
CA PRO A 188 6.16 -3.10 16.47
C PRO A 188 4.82 -2.91 15.75
N TYR A 189 4.80 -1.98 14.79
CA TYR A 189 3.62 -1.64 13.97
C TYR A 189 2.39 -1.13 14.74
N SER A 190 2.53 -0.86 16.04
CA SER A 190 1.45 -0.32 16.86
C SER A 190 1.36 1.21 16.74
N ILE A 191 0.19 1.73 17.11
CA ILE A 191 -0.19 3.14 16.92
C ILE A 191 -0.55 3.74 18.28
N GLY A 192 -0.03 4.93 18.59
CA GLY A 192 -0.41 5.65 19.79
C GLY A 192 -1.88 6.08 19.72
N MET A 193 -2.22 6.87 18.69
CA MET A 193 -3.59 7.32 18.44
C MET A 193 -3.98 7.20 16.96
N TYR A 194 -5.20 6.75 16.69
CA TYR A 194 -5.75 6.57 15.34
C TYR A 194 -7.02 7.39 15.11
N GLY A 195 -7.19 7.96 13.91
CA GLY A 195 -8.41 8.66 13.51
C GLY A 195 -8.77 8.48 12.05
N ALA A 196 -10.04 8.23 11.76
CA ALA A 196 -10.55 8.11 10.39
C ALA A 196 -11.82 8.93 10.14
N LYS A 197 -11.99 9.37 8.90
CA LYS A 197 -13.11 10.15 8.36
C LYS A 197 -13.16 11.62 8.79
N THR A 198 -13.66 12.44 7.89
CA THR A 198 -13.89 13.87 8.11
C THR A 198 -14.85 14.07 9.28
N GLY A 199 -14.46 14.94 10.22
CA GLY A 199 -15.18 15.14 11.48
C GLY A 199 -14.59 14.38 12.67
N THR A 200 -13.67 13.45 12.43
CA THR A 200 -12.89 12.81 13.51
C THR A 200 -11.72 13.70 13.95
N ILE A 201 -11.52 13.82 15.26
CA ILE A 201 -10.43 14.60 15.86
C ILE A 201 -9.65 13.74 16.85
N VAL A 202 -8.35 13.70 16.68
CA VAL A 202 -7.40 13.01 17.57
C VAL A 202 -6.46 14.04 18.17
N THR A 203 -6.51 14.22 19.49
CA THR A 203 -5.72 15.25 20.19
C THR A 203 -4.76 14.63 21.18
N ASN A 204 -3.46 14.91 21.04
CA ASN A 204 -2.47 14.61 22.06
C ASN A 204 -2.10 15.89 22.83
N LYS A 205 -2.33 15.91 24.14
CA LYS A 205 -1.96 17.01 25.06
C LYS A 205 -0.81 16.66 26.00
N HIS A 206 -0.33 15.42 25.97
CA HIS A 206 0.76 14.97 26.84
C HIS A 206 1.69 14.03 26.05
N ASP A 207 2.07 12.87 26.56
CA ASP A 207 3.20 12.11 26.03
C ASP A 207 2.70 10.90 25.22
N ILE A 208 3.18 10.78 23.99
CA ILE A 208 3.17 9.52 23.23
C ILE A 208 4.62 9.08 23.09
N ILE A 209 4.94 7.91 23.65
CA ILE A 209 6.29 7.37 23.73
C ILE A 209 6.40 6.13 22.82
N LEU A 210 7.21 6.23 21.78
CA LEU A 210 7.44 5.21 20.76
C LEU A 210 8.65 4.36 21.16
N ASN A 211 8.41 3.12 21.58
CA ASN A 211 9.41 2.23 22.17
C ASN A 211 9.81 1.05 21.27
N ALA A 212 9.26 0.94 20.06
CA ALA A 212 9.58 -0.11 19.09
C ALA A 212 9.71 0.42 17.66
N SER A 213 10.43 -0.31 16.80
CA SER A 213 10.52 -0.01 15.36
C SER A 213 9.16 -0.14 14.66
N ASN A 214 9.00 0.55 13.54
CA ASN A 214 7.75 0.57 12.74
C ASN A 214 6.53 1.14 13.47
N THR A 215 6.71 1.79 14.62
CA THR A 215 5.60 2.38 15.39
C THR A 215 5.19 3.73 14.82
N THR A 216 3.94 4.11 15.10
CA THR A 216 3.40 5.43 14.74
C THR A 216 2.84 6.13 15.97
N GLY A 217 3.16 7.41 16.16
CA GLY A 217 2.58 8.22 17.23
C GLY A 217 1.10 8.49 16.99
N ILE A 218 0.80 9.28 15.96
CA ILE A 218 -0.58 9.55 15.52
C ILE A 218 -0.73 9.14 14.06
N TYR A 219 -1.77 8.38 13.73
CA TYR A 219 -2.17 8.08 12.36
C TYR A 219 -3.55 8.65 12.12
N VAL A 220 -3.70 9.54 11.13
CA VAL A 220 -5.03 10.01 10.69
C VAL A 220 -5.22 9.93 9.18
N GLU A 221 -6.40 9.54 8.72
CA GLU A 221 -6.74 9.40 7.30
C GLU A 221 -8.19 9.78 6.97
N GLU A 222 -8.51 9.82 5.67
CA GLU A 222 -9.86 10.05 5.15
C GLU A 222 -10.45 11.39 5.62
N GLY A 223 -9.63 12.43 5.73
CA GLY A 223 -10.05 13.76 6.19
C GLY A 223 -10.08 13.99 7.70
N ALA A 224 -9.63 13.03 8.52
CA ALA A 224 -9.52 13.22 9.97
C ALA A 224 -8.47 14.28 10.35
N LYS A 225 -8.63 14.90 11.53
CA LYS A 225 -7.70 15.92 12.06
C LYS A 225 -6.90 15.38 13.23
N ALA A 226 -5.59 15.51 13.17
CA ALA A 226 -4.67 15.33 14.28
C ALA A 226 -4.27 16.69 14.88
N ILE A 227 -4.28 16.79 16.20
CA ILE A 227 -3.77 17.94 16.96
C ILE A 227 -2.72 17.42 17.93
N ASN A 228 -1.50 17.96 17.87
CA ASN A 228 -0.46 17.68 18.85
C ASN A 228 -0.13 18.95 19.63
N ASP A 229 -0.64 19.04 20.86
CA ASP A 229 -0.28 20.05 21.85
C ASP A 229 0.75 19.52 22.87
N GLY A 230 1.00 18.20 22.87
CA GLY A 230 1.94 17.51 23.75
C GLY A 230 3.27 17.15 23.10
N THR A 231 3.86 16.03 23.53
CA THR A 231 5.11 15.49 23.00
C THR A 231 4.91 14.10 22.40
N ILE A 232 5.35 13.92 21.16
CA ILE A 232 5.52 12.61 20.52
C ILE A 232 7.03 12.35 20.43
N LYS A 233 7.52 11.27 21.05
CA LYS A 233 8.96 10.99 21.10
C LYS A 233 9.31 9.51 21.04
N THR A 234 10.49 9.20 20.52
CA THR A 234 11.12 7.88 20.73
C THR A 234 11.57 7.73 22.18
N GLY A 235 11.21 6.62 22.83
CA GLY A 235 11.61 6.31 24.21
C GLY A 235 12.76 5.31 24.34
N ALA A 236 13.14 4.63 23.26
CA ALA A 236 14.25 3.69 23.20
C ALA A 236 15.26 4.07 22.11
N SER A 237 16.51 3.64 22.27
CA SER A 237 17.58 3.81 21.27
C SER A 237 17.62 2.66 20.26
N GLY A 238 18.18 2.91 19.07
CA GLY A 238 18.40 1.85 18.07
C GLY A 238 17.15 1.44 17.30
N LEU A 239 16.11 2.28 17.32
CA LEU A 239 14.88 2.07 16.58
C LEU A 239 15.03 2.43 15.10
N SER A 240 14.13 1.91 14.27
CA SER A 240 14.05 2.18 12.84
C SER A 240 12.60 2.29 12.36
N ASN A 241 12.38 2.99 11.23
CA ASN A 241 11.08 3.15 10.59
C ASN A 241 9.99 3.71 11.52
N VAL A 242 10.36 4.53 12.50
CA VAL A 242 9.42 5.16 13.43
C VAL A 242 8.79 6.38 12.77
N ASN A 243 7.49 6.54 12.88
CA ASN A 243 6.79 7.73 12.41
C ASN A 243 6.20 8.50 13.59
N GLY A 244 6.49 9.80 13.70
CA GLY A 244 5.81 10.67 14.66
C GLY A 244 4.33 10.78 14.33
N VAL A 245 4.01 11.30 13.14
CA VAL A 245 2.65 11.40 12.62
C VAL A 245 2.56 10.87 11.18
N VAL A 246 1.50 10.13 10.86
CA VAL A 246 1.16 9.73 9.49
C VAL A 246 -0.14 10.41 9.08
N LEU A 247 -0.13 11.08 7.93
CA LEU A 247 -1.28 11.80 7.38
C LEU A 247 -1.73 11.18 6.06
N GLY A 248 -2.76 10.33 6.10
CA GLY A 248 -3.47 9.80 4.94
C GLY A 248 -4.24 10.83 4.11
N SER A 249 -5.02 10.35 3.15
CA SER A 249 -5.74 11.20 2.19
C SER A 249 -6.63 12.25 2.88
N GLY A 250 -6.40 13.53 2.55
CA GLY A 250 -7.19 14.66 3.04
C GLY A 250 -7.06 14.98 4.53
N SER A 251 -6.27 14.22 5.29
CA SER A 251 -6.13 14.44 6.72
C SER A 251 -5.20 15.62 7.04
N THR A 252 -5.31 16.15 8.26
CA THR A 252 -4.56 17.35 8.65
C THR A 252 -3.83 17.14 9.98
N LEU A 253 -2.65 17.72 10.11
CA LEU A 253 -1.94 17.89 11.39
C LEU A 253 -1.89 19.36 11.74
N GLU A 254 -2.29 19.68 12.97
CA GLU A 254 -1.93 20.91 13.66
C GLU A 254 -0.94 20.56 14.77
N ASN A 255 0.35 20.89 14.58
CA ASN A 255 1.38 20.64 15.58
C ASN A 255 1.69 21.93 16.33
N ASN A 256 1.26 22.03 17.58
CA ASN A 256 1.59 23.11 18.51
C ASN A 256 2.69 22.69 19.52
N GLY A 257 2.87 21.37 19.71
CA GLY A 257 3.80 20.76 20.63
C GLY A 257 5.12 20.31 19.99
N THR A 258 5.66 19.19 20.48
CA THR A 258 6.96 18.63 20.04
C THR A 258 6.78 17.27 19.39
N ILE A 259 7.42 17.06 18.25
CA ILE A 259 7.63 15.75 17.62
C ILE A 259 9.14 15.52 17.53
N ASN A 260 9.68 14.58 18.32
CA ASN A 260 11.12 14.30 18.39
C ASN A 260 11.42 12.81 18.16
N ILE A 261 11.90 12.47 16.96
CA ILE A 261 12.13 11.09 16.54
C ILE A 261 13.63 10.81 16.40
N ALA A 262 14.19 10.06 17.35
CA ALA A 262 15.58 9.61 17.33
C ALA A 262 15.68 8.14 16.90
N ALA A 263 15.62 7.90 15.59
CA ALA A 263 15.59 6.58 14.96
C ALA A 263 16.07 6.64 13.50
N THR A 264 16.54 5.53 12.93
CA THR A 264 16.99 5.45 11.52
C THR A 264 15.82 5.24 10.56
N ALA A 265 15.94 5.68 9.30
CA ALA A 265 14.91 5.53 8.27
C ALA A 265 13.49 5.97 8.73
N SER A 266 13.44 7.00 9.56
CA SER A 266 12.25 7.39 10.34
C SER A 266 11.75 8.77 9.92
N ASN A 267 10.48 9.08 10.21
CA ASN A 267 9.88 10.34 9.80
C ASN A 267 9.28 11.07 11.00
N GLY A 268 9.48 12.38 11.06
CA GLY A 268 8.71 13.24 11.97
C GLY A 268 7.24 13.21 11.56
N VAL A 269 6.98 13.56 10.30
CA VAL A 269 5.67 13.48 9.66
C VAL A 269 5.77 12.80 8.30
N LEU A 270 4.97 11.76 8.07
CA LEU A 270 4.83 11.08 6.79
C LEU A 270 3.52 11.52 6.12
N LEU A 271 3.62 12.26 5.01
CA LEU A 271 2.49 12.74 4.23
C LEU A 271 2.13 11.72 3.15
N LYS A 272 0.91 11.17 3.24
CA LYS A 272 0.25 10.27 2.30
C LYS A 272 -1.03 10.92 1.75
N GLY A 273 -0.93 12.20 1.35
CA GLY A 273 -2.05 13.00 0.85
C GLY A 273 -2.71 13.93 1.87
N GLY A 274 -2.16 14.06 3.08
CA GLY A 274 -2.59 15.04 4.07
C GLY A 274 -1.73 16.31 4.10
N THR A 275 -2.13 17.28 4.93
CA THR A 275 -1.46 18.59 5.06
C THR A 275 -1.05 18.88 6.49
N ILE A 276 0.05 19.59 6.66
CA ILE A 276 0.61 19.95 7.96
C ILE A 276 0.59 21.47 8.18
N ALA A 277 0.07 21.89 9.33
CA ALA A 277 0.30 23.19 9.93
C ALA A 277 1.20 23.02 11.17
N ASN A 278 2.46 23.42 11.05
CA ASN A 278 3.44 23.30 12.14
C ASN A 278 3.68 24.66 12.81
N TYR A 279 3.25 24.78 14.07
CA TYR A 279 3.50 25.92 14.95
C TYR A 279 4.47 25.58 16.09
N GLY A 280 4.68 24.29 16.36
CA GLY A 280 5.65 23.75 17.30
C GLY A 280 6.95 23.27 16.64
N SER A 281 7.56 22.23 17.22
CA SER A 281 8.83 21.66 16.73
C SER A 281 8.65 20.25 16.16
N ILE A 282 9.39 19.99 15.08
CA ILE A 282 9.59 18.65 14.51
C ILE A 282 11.10 18.47 14.40
N THR A 283 11.61 17.41 14.98
CA THR A 283 13.04 17.11 14.94
C THR A 283 13.21 15.62 14.73
N VAL A 284 14.09 15.26 13.80
CA VAL A 284 14.47 13.87 13.56
C VAL A 284 15.98 13.72 13.65
N SER A 285 16.43 12.60 14.18
CA SER A 285 17.85 12.25 14.22
C SER A 285 18.02 10.77 13.90
N GLY A 286 18.95 10.47 13.01
CA GLY A 286 19.20 9.12 12.50
C GLY A 286 19.40 9.11 10.99
N SER A 287 20.24 8.18 10.51
CA SER A 287 20.53 8.07 9.08
C SER A 287 19.26 7.72 8.28
N GLY A 288 19.04 8.43 7.16
CA GLY A 288 17.90 8.23 6.27
C GLY A 288 16.56 8.72 6.82
N SER A 289 16.56 9.52 7.88
CA SER A 289 15.36 10.06 8.50
C SER A 289 15.05 11.48 8.01
N GLU A 290 13.77 11.82 7.90
CA GLU A 290 13.28 13.09 7.36
C GLU A 290 12.25 13.74 8.31
N GLU A 291 12.35 15.06 8.55
CA GLU A 291 11.38 15.76 9.39
C GLU A 291 9.97 15.69 8.81
N THR A 292 9.87 15.89 7.50
CA THR A 292 8.64 15.70 6.73
C THR A 292 8.97 14.95 5.46
N LYS A 293 8.37 13.77 5.29
CA LYS A 293 8.50 12.96 4.08
C LYS A 293 7.19 12.98 3.33
N LEU A 294 7.20 13.52 2.11
CA LEU A 294 6.08 13.39 1.20
C LEU A 294 6.24 12.12 0.38
N LEU A 295 5.29 11.19 0.55
CA LEU A 295 5.23 9.98 -0.25
C LEU A 295 4.93 10.36 -1.71
N ASN A 296 5.67 9.77 -2.65
CA ASN A 296 5.57 10.06 -4.10
C ASN A 296 5.99 11.48 -4.53
N SER A 297 6.85 12.16 -3.75
CA SER A 297 7.35 13.52 -4.05
C SER A 297 8.34 13.60 -5.22
N THR A 298 8.87 12.46 -5.67
CA THR A 298 9.71 12.38 -6.87
C THR A 298 8.87 11.97 -8.08
N PRO A 299 8.95 12.71 -9.21
CA PRO A 299 8.30 12.28 -10.44
C PRO A 299 8.85 10.92 -10.89
N THR A 300 7.97 10.08 -11.43
CA THR A 300 8.36 8.83 -12.07
C THR A 300 8.50 8.99 -13.59
N SER A 301 8.30 10.21 -14.13
CA SER A 301 8.49 10.52 -15.54
C SER A 301 9.80 9.97 -16.11
N LYS A 302 9.74 9.40 -17.32
CA LYS A 302 10.92 8.92 -18.06
C LYS A 302 10.79 9.21 -19.55
N GLY A 303 11.92 9.40 -20.23
CA GLY A 303 11.95 9.56 -21.68
C GLY A 303 13.24 9.01 -22.29
N ILE A 304 13.12 8.45 -23.49
CA ILE A 304 14.23 7.99 -24.34
C ILE A 304 13.87 8.35 -25.80
N GLY A 305 14.78 9.03 -26.48
CA GLY A 305 14.58 9.45 -27.86
C GLY A 305 13.34 10.32 -28.02
N SER A 306 12.47 9.96 -28.97
CA SER A 306 11.20 10.65 -29.23
C SER A 306 10.02 10.23 -28.33
N VAL A 307 10.20 9.28 -27.41
CA VAL A 307 9.14 8.75 -26.54
C VAL A 307 9.33 9.21 -25.10
N VAL A 308 8.28 9.80 -24.53
CA VAL A 308 8.24 10.28 -23.14
C VAL A 308 6.99 9.73 -22.46
N ILE A 309 7.15 9.16 -21.27
CA ILE A 309 6.05 8.87 -20.35
C ILE A 309 6.13 9.89 -19.22
N GLU A 310 5.20 10.84 -19.21
CA GLU A 310 5.09 11.87 -18.18
C GLU A 310 4.21 11.38 -17.03
N ALA A 311 4.83 11.18 -15.88
CA ALA A 311 4.21 10.86 -14.60
C ALA A 311 4.81 11.77 -13.51
N PRO A 312 4.31 13.02 -13.40
CA PRO A 312 4.77 13.96 -12.38
C PRO A 312 4.62 13.41 -10.96
N ALA A 313 5.30 14.05 -10.00
CA ALA A 313 5.19 13.68 -8.58
C ALA A 313 3.72 13.67 -8.15
N GLY A 314 3.28 12.58 -7.50
CA GLY A 314 1.90 12.39 -7.07
C GLY A 314 0.86 12.09 -8.18
N ALA A 315 1.27 11.91 -9.44
CA ALA A 315 0.34 11.61 -10.53
C ALA A 315 -0.26 10.20 -10.39
N THR A 316 -1.60 10.11 -10.46
CA THR A 316 -2.36 8.85 -10.43
C THR A 316 -2.49 8.18 -11.81
N THR A 317 -2.20 8.93 -12.87
CA THR A 317 -2.16 8.48 -14.27
C THR A 317 -0.96 9.10 -14.98
N ALA A 318 -0.47 8.46 -16.03
CA ALA A 318 0.65 8.96 -16.83
C ALA A 318 0.20 9.29 -18.26
N THR A 319 0.84 10.27 -18.88
CA THR A 319 0.62 10.62 -20.29
C THR A 319 1.79 10.12 -21.12
N ILE A 320 1.52 9.36 -22.18
CA ILE A 320 2.55 8.93 -23.13
C ILE A 320 2.55 9.87 -24.32
N THR A 321 3.73 10.37 -24.70
CA THR A 321 3.95 11.22 -25.87
C THR A 321 4.98 10.57 -26.78
N ALA A 322 4.69 10.48 -28.08
CA ALA A 322 5.61 10.00 -29.11
C ALA A 322 5.76 11.06 -30.20
N GLY A 323 6.99 11.53 -30.46
CA GLY A 323 7.25 12.61 -31.42
C GLY A 323 6.53 13.93 -31.10
N GLY A 324 6.23 14.18 -29.82
CA GLY A 324 5.47 15.35 -29.37
C GLY A 324 3.93 15.20 -29.39
N VAL A 325 3.39 14.05 -29.82
CA VAL A 325 1.94 13.79 -29.87
C VAL A 325 1.51 12.83 -28.75
N VAL A 326 0.44 13.16 -28.04
CA VAL A 326 -0.15 12.32 -26.98
C VAL A 326 -0.79 11.07 -27.58
N VAL A 327 -0.52 9.90 -27.00
CA VAL A 327 -1.04 8.60 -27.45
C VAL A 327 -1.77 7.86 -26.32
N THR A 328 -2.84 7.14 -26.67
CA THR A 328 -3.64 6.38 -25.71
C THR A 328 -3.09 4.93 -25.60
N PRO A 329 -2.72 4.46 -24.41
CA PRO A 329 -2.24 3.09 -24.23
C PRO A 329 -3.36 2.05 -24.29
N THR A 330 -3.01 0.85 -24.73
CA THR A 330 -3.91 -0.31 -24.67
C THR A 330 -3.82 -0.95 -23.30
N ILE A 331 -4.97 -1.19 -22.67
CA ILE A 331 -5.05 -1.86 -21.37
C ILE A 331 -4.88 -3.36 -21.56
N VAL A 332 -3.96 -3.97 -20.81
CA VAL A 332 -3.77 -5.42 -20.74
C VAL A 332 -4.26 -5.93 -19.37
N GLY A 333 -5.04 -7.02 -19.38
CA GLY A 333 -5.61 -7.67 -18.19
C GLY A 333 -5.37 -9.19 -18.18
N THR A 334 -5.66 -9.86 -17.07
CA THR A 334 -5.23 -11.26 -16.82
C THR A 334 -6.29 -12.35 -17.11
N THR A 335 -5.81 -13.57 -17.38
CA THR A 335 -6.54 -14.86 -17.25
C THR A 335 -5.62 -15.84 -16.50
N ALA A 336 -6.05 -16.39 -15.35
CA ALA A 336 -5.21 -16.86 -14.22
C ALA A 336 -4.30 -18.12 -14.35
N ARG A 337 -3.30 -18.22 -13.41
CA ARG A 337 -2.35 -19.32 -12.93
C ARG A 337 -0.89 -19.20 -13.43
N ASN A 338 0.24 -19.45 -12.74
CA ASN A 338 0.69 -19.98 -11.42
C ASN A 338 1.98 -19.20 -10.98
N PRO A 339 2.50 -19.32 -9.73
CA PRO A 339 3.72 -18.63 -9.31
C PRO A 339 5.00 -19.24 -9.95
N ILE A 340 5.92 -18.39 -10.39
CA ILE A 340 7.28 -18.76 -10.85
C ILE A 340 8.35 -18.12 -9.95
N SER A 341 9.44 -18.84 -9.73
CA SER A 341 10.59 -18.40 -8.92
C SER A 341 11.69 -17.81 -9.79
N VAL A 342 12.32 -16.73 -9.31
CA VAL A 342 13.42 -16.04 -10.01
C VAL A 342 14.72 -16.11 -9.21
N SER A 343 15.84 -16.23 -9.94
CA SER A 343 17.21 -16.25 -9.41
C SER A 343 17.84 -14.86 -9.55
N ALA A 344 18.60 -14.41 -8.55
CA ALA A 344 19.21 -13.08 -8.53
C ALA A 344 20.71 -13.14 -8.24
N ASP A 345 21.50 -12.44 -9.06
CA ASP A 345 22.81 -11.89 -8.71
C ASP A 345 22.70 -10.36 -8.91
N SER A 346 22.94 -9.60 -7.84
CA SER A 346 22.37 -8.27 -7.53
C SER A 346 20.84 -8.31 -7.30
N ILE A 347 20.37 -7.84 -6.13
CA ILE A 347 19.01 -8.16 -5.68
C ILE A 347 17.96 -7.31 -6.43
N GLY A 348 17.44 -7.84 -7.53
CA GLY A 348 16.33 -7.30 -8.31
C GLY A 348 15.11 -8.23 -8.32
N LEU A 349 13.91 -7.66 -8.38
CA LEU A 349 12.63 -8.36 -8.47
C LEU A 349 12.07 -8.23 -9.89
N TYR A 350 11.93 -9.35 -10.59
CA TYR A 350 11.38 -9.37 -11.95
C TYR A 350 9.85 -9.36 -11.94
N VAL A 351 9.24 -8.38 -12.61
CA VAL A 351 7.79 -8.29 -12.80
C VAL A 351 7.40 -9.01 -14.07
N ASN A 352 6.86 -10.22 -13.94
CA ASN A 352 6.24 -10.91 -15.07
C ASN A 352 4.94 -10.20 -15.46
N THR A 353 4.87 -9.69 -16.69
CA THR A 353 3.74 -8.89 -17.20
C THR A 353 2.77 -9.69 -18.07
N SER A 354 3.02 -11.00 -18.23
CA SER A 354 2.29 -11.88 -19.17
C SER A 354 0.81 -12.01 -18.84
N GLY A 355 0.44 -11.70 -17.60
CA GLY A 355 -0.87 -11.94 -17.02
C GLY A 355 -1.25 -13.42 -16.90
N LYS A 356 -0.27 -14.33 -17.09
CA LYS A 356 -0.37 -15.77 -16.89
C LYS A 356 0.39 -16.14 -15.61
N ASP A 357 1.72 -16.04 -15.65
CA ASP A 357 2.59 -16.38 -14.52
C ASP A 357 2.95 -15.14 -13.68
N PHE A 358 3.19 -15.33 -12.38
CA PHE A 358 3.55 -14.26 -11.45
C PHE A 358 4.85 -14.58 -10.71
N THR A 359 5.70 -13.58 -10.49
CA THR A 359 6.94 -13.74 -9.72
C THR A 359 6.67 -13.62 -8.22
N SER A 360 7.13 -14.60 -7.44
CA SER A 360 7.08 -14.52 -5.97
C SER A 360 8.13 -13.52 -5.45
N SER A 361 7.75 -12.66 -4.51
CA SER A 361 8.64 -11.70 -3.86
C SER A 361 9.58 -12.35 -2.83
N ILE A 362 10.72 -11.71 -2.57
CA ILE A 362 11.66 -12.10 -1.50
C ILE A 362 11.19 -11.51 -0.17
N THR A 363 10.82 -12.36 0.79
CA THR A 363 10.49 -11.95 2.16
C THR A 363 11.74 -11.48 2.90
N GLY A 364 11.67 -10.34 3.59
CA GLY A 364 12.78 -9.81 4.40
C GLY A 364 13.86 -9.05 3.62
N LEU A 365 13.55 -8.58 2.41
CA LEU A 365 14.51 -7.96 1.50
C LEU A 365 15.30 -6.78 2.07
N GLY A 366 14.70 -5.93 2.91
CA GLY A 366 15.41 -4.78 3.50
C GLY A 366 16.45 -5.13 4.57
N HIS A 367 16.54 -6.41 4.99
CA HIS A 367 17.69 -6.87 5.78
C HIS A 367 18.95 -7.06 4.95
N LEU A 368 18.83 -7.11 3.62
CA LEU A 368 19.91 -7.41 2.68
C LEU A 368 20.39 -6.17 1.92
N THR A 369 19.48 -5.22 1.64
CA THR A 369 19.80 -4.01 0.87
C THR A 369 18.87 -2.85 1.21
N SER A 370 19.37 -1.62 1.05
CA SER A 370 18.56 -0.39 1.11
C SER A 370 18.05 0.06 -0.27
N GLN A 371 18.53 -0.55 -1.36
CA GLN A 371 18.11 -0.26 -2.73
C GLN A 371 17.83 -1.56 -3.49
N ALA A 372 16.73 -1.61 -4.22
CA ALA A 372 16.35 -2.77 -5.04
C ALA A 372 15.83 -2.32 -6.41
N ASP A 373 15.91 -3.23 -7.38
CA ASP A 373 15.42 -2.99 -8.73
C ASP A 373 14.09 -3.73 -8.97
N LEU A 374 13.17 -3.10 -9.69
CA LEU A 374 11.93 -3.69 -10.19
C LEU A 374 12.01 -3.76 -11.72
N ILE A 375 12.24 -4.96 -12.24
CA ILE A 375 12.52 -5.20 -13.66
C ILE A 375 11.24 -5.61 -14.35
N ILE A 376 10.67 -4.74 -15.18
CA ILE A 376 9.37 -4.98 -15.84
C ILE A 376 9.58 -5.78 -17.13
N GLY A 377 9.13 -7.03 -17.12
CA GLY A 377 9.15 -7.90 -18.30
C GLY A 377 8.30 -7.35 -19.46
N THR A 378 8.57 -7.83 -20.67
CA THR A 378 7.87 -7.39 -21.90
C THR A 378 6.77 -8.34 -22.35
N GLU A 379 6.40 -9.32 -21.54
CA GLU A 379 5.42 -10.34 -21.91
C GLU A 379 4.03 -9.76 -22.22
N ALA A 380 3.67 -8.61 -21.64
CA ALA A 380 2.44 -7.90 -22.00
C ALA A 380 2.36 -7.56 -23.50
N ALA A 381 3.50 -7.33 -24.17
CA ALA A 381 3.57 -7.07 -25.60
C ALA A 381 3.22 -8.30 -26.46
N ALA A 382 3.22 -9.51 -25.89
CA ALA A 382 2.75 -10.72 -26.59
C ALA A 382 1.21 -10.81 -26.66
N SER A 383 0.49 -10.02 -25.85
CA SER A 383 -0.97 -10.00 -25.79
C SER A 383 -1.61 -8.87 -26.60
N THR A 384 -0.80 -8.01 -27.22
CA THR A 384 -1.28 -6.85 -27.98
C THR A 384 -0.32 -6.48 -29.09
N ILE A 385 -0.84 -5.89 -30.17
CA ILE A 385 -0.04 -5.30 -31.26
C ILE A 385 0.36 -3.84 -30.97
N SER A 386 -0.06 -3.29 -29.83
CA SER A 386 0.17 -1.89 -29.48
C SER A 386 1.63 -1.58 -29.15
N LYS A 387 2.05 -0.36 -29.49
CA LYS A 387 3.33 0.24 -29.06
C LYS A 387 3.28 0.83 -27.66
N TYR A 388 2.08 0.98 -27.09
CA TYR A 388 1.83 1.63 -25.81
C TYR A 388 0.88 0.78 -24.97
N ILE A 389 1.31 0.42 -23.77
CA ILE A 389 0.63 -0.56 -22.92
C ILE A 389 0.44 0.03 -21.53
N GLN A 390 -0.75 -0.16 -20.97
CA GLN A 390 -1.04 0.11 -19.57
C GLN A 390 -1.41 -1.20 -18.87
N ILE A 391 -0.67 -1.52 -17.81
CA ILE A 391 -0.93 -2.66 -16.93
C ILE A 391 -1.46 -2.10 -15.62
N LYS A 392 -2.68 -2.47 -15.24
CA LYS A 392 -3.35 -1.99 -14.01
C LYS A 392 -4.02 -3.11 -13.21
N ASP A 393 -3.74 -4.36 -13.58
CA ASP A 393 -4.36 -5.53 -12.93
C ASP A 393 -3.65 -5.82 -11.62
N ASN A 394 -4.39 -5.73 -10.50
CA ASN A 394 -3.87 -5.97 -9.16
C ASN A 394 -3.29 -7.39 -9.01
N LYS A 395 -3.75 -8.38 -9.78
CA LYS A 395 -3.13 -9.72 -9.72
C LYS A 395 -1.68 -9.71 -10.18
N ILE A 396 -1.33 -8.82 -11.12
CA ILE A 396 0.05 -8.58 -11.52
C ILE A 396 0.76 -7.71 -10.47
N LEU A 397 0.13 -6.64 -9.99
CA LEU A 397 0.81 -5.62 -9.17
C LEU A 397 0.98 -6.00 -7.69
N ASP A 398 0.02 -6.70 -7.08
CA ASP A 398 -0.05 -6.96 -5.64
C ASP A 398 1.15 -7.74 -5.06
N PRO A 399 1.69 -8.78 -5.72
CA PRO A 399 2.89 -9.46 -5.22
C PRO A 399 4.07 -8.50 -5.01
N TYR A 400 4.24 -7.53 -5.90
CA TYR A 400 5.32 -6.54 -5.84
C TYR A 400 4.98 -5.42 -4.85
N ASN A 401 3.72 -4.95 -4.82
CA ASN A 401 3.27 -3.96 -3.84
C ASN A 401 3.47 -4.46 -2.40
N ASN A 402 3.18 -5.73 -2.13
CA ASN A 402 3.42 -6.31 -0.81
C ASN A 402 4.90 -6.30 -0.45
N ALA A 403 5.79 -6.60 -1.41
CA ALA A 403 7.25 -6.55 -1.20
C ALA A 403 7.76 -5.12 -0.96
N ILE A 404 7.29 -4.15 -1.76
CA ILE A 404 7.66 -2.74 -1.63
C ILE A 404 7.28 -2.22 -0.25
N LEU A 405 6.05 -2.53 0.21
CA LEU A 405 5.52 -2.01 1.47
C LEU A 405 6.10 -2.71 2.72
N SER A 406 6.41 -4.00 2.63
CA SER A 406 6.88 -4.78 3.79
C SER A 406 8.40 -4.90 3.91
N SER A 407 9.16 -4.62 2.84
CA SER A 407 10.61 -4.89 2.83
C SER A 407 11.44 -3.91 3.65
N GLY A 408 11.05 -2.64 3.75
CA GLY A 408 11.89 -1.58 4.35
C GLY A 408 13.01 -1.05 3.43
N VAL A 409 13.02 -1.45 2.14
CA VAL A 409 13.91 -0.90 1.11
C VAL A 409 13.56 0.57 0.87
N SER A 410 14.54 1.47 0.95
CA SER A 410 14.31 2.92 0.88
C SER A 410 14.23 3.47 -0.55
N LYS A 411 14.70 2.71 -1.55
CA LYS A 411 14.65 3.11 -2.97
C LYS A 411 14.41 1.91 -3.89
N TRP A 412 13.43 2.05 -4.79
CA TRP A 412 13.13 1.10 -5.86
C TRP A 412 13.41 1.72 -7.24
N ASN A 413 14.34 1.14 -8.01
CA ASN A 413 14.54 1.55 -9.40
C ASN A 413 13.66 0.71 -10.32
N VAL A 414 12.73 1.33 -11.04
CA VAL A 414 11.84 0.61 -11.96
C VAL A 414 12.32 0.79 -13.40
N TYR A 415 12.55 -0.27 -14.16
CA TYR A 415 12.93 -0.20 -15.58
C TYR A 415 12.48 -1.43 -16.35
N SER A 416 12.47 -1.40 -17.69
CA SER A 416 12.06 -2.56 -18.48
C SER A 416 13.19 -3.58 -18.53
N GLY A 417 12.87 -4.88 -18.48
CA GLY A 417 13.82 -5.94 -18.72
C GLY A 417 14.31 -6.03 -20.17
N SER A 418 13.61 -5.38 -21.11
CA SER A 418 13.98 -5.33 -22.52
C SER A 418 14.54 -3.98 -22.93
N LEU A 419 15.52 -4.03 -23.82
CA LEU A 419 16.11 -2.87 -24.47
C LEU A 419 15.08 -2.06 -25.25
N GLY A 420 14.09 -2.73 -25.85
CA GLY A 420 13.14 -2.12 -26.78
C GLY A 420 12.03 -1.29 -26.13
N TRP A 421 12.00 -1.19 -24.80
CA TRP A 421 10.86 -0.67 -24.06
C TRP A 421 11.29 0.26 -22.92
N ILE A 422 10.55 1.35 -22.74
CA ILE A 422 10.61 2.19 -21.56
C ILE A 422 9.40 1.92 -20.67
N THR A 423 9.59 1.95 -19.35
CA THR A 423 8.50 1.70 -18.40
C THR A 423 8.54 2.67 -17.23
N THR A 424 7.36 3.01 -16.72
CA THR A 424 7.22 3.77 -15.48
C THR A 424 5.94 3.42 -14.72
N PRO A 425 5.98 3.38 -13.37
CA PRO A 425 4.77 3.25 -12.57
C PRO A 425 4.11 4.61 -12.30
N THR A 426 2.80 4.58 -12.06
CA THR A 426 2.15 5.59 -11.20
C THR A 426 1.91 4.98 -9.83
N LEU A 427 1.94 5.82 -8.80
CA LEU A 427 1.80 5.39 -7.42
C LEU A 427 0.50 5.94 -6.84
N ASP A 428 -0.17 5.12 -6.03
CA ASP A 428 -1.29 5.54 -5.21
C ASP A 428 -0.79 6.60 -4.21
N PRO A 429 -1.37 7.82 -4.19
CA PRO A 429 -0.95 8.90 -3.29
C PRO A 429 -1.11 8.57 -1.81
N GLY A 430 -2.09 7.73 -1.46
CA GLY A 430 -2.45 7.38 -0.09
C GLY A 430 -1.66 6.19 0.48
N THR A 431 -1.17 5.30 -0.36
CA THR A 431 -0.52 4.05 0.06
C THR A 431 0.89 3.88 -0.47
N GLY A 432 1.29 4.61 -1.52
CA GLY A 432 2.56 4.43 -2.22
C GLY A 432 2.61 3.16 -3.08
N LYS A 433 1.49 2.43 -3.22
CA LYS A 433 1.38 1.24 -4.07
C LYS A 433 1.50 1.63 -5.54
N VAL A 434 2.15 0.79 -6.35
CA VAL A 434 2.03 0.86 -7.81
C VAL A 434 0.59 0.58 -8.21
N THR A 435 -0.04 1.54 -8.88
CA THR A 435 -1.43 1.46 -9.38
C THR A 435 -1.51 1.16 -10.86
N ASN A 436 -0.52 1.64 -11.62
CA ASN A 436 -0.40 1.37 -13.04
C ASN A 436 1.08 1.22 -13.38
N LEU A 437 1.40 0.35 -14.33
CA LEU A 437 2.66 0.34 -15.07
C LEU A 437 2.37 0.72 -16.52
N TYR A 438 3.07 1.74 -17.01
CA TYR A 438 2.99 2.18 -18.39
C TYR A 438 4.25 1.73 -19.12
N MET A 439 4.08 1.06 -20.26
CA MET A 439 5.17 0.64 -21.13
C MET A 439 5.00 1.29 -22.50
N ALA A 440 6.08 1.81 -23.04
CA ALA A 440 6.11 2.34 -24.40
C ALA A 440 7.29 1.76 -25.17
N LYS A 441 7.04 1.32 -26.40
CA LYS A 441 8.09 0.82 -27.29
C LYS A 441 8.98 2.00 -27.69
N ILE A 442 10.29 1.80 -27.58
CA ILE A 442 11.29 2.73 -28.10
C ILE A 442 11.44 2.48 -29.61
N PRO A 443 11.42 3.53 -30.47
CA PRO A 443 11.51 3.36 -31.92
C PRO A 443 12.79 2.67 -32.36
N TYR A 444 12.72 1.74 -33.33
CA TYR A 444 13.92 1.02 -33.80
C TYR A 444 15.02 1.93 -34.39
N THR A 445 14.63 3.12 -34.83
CA THR A 445 15.53 4.15 -35.35
C THR A 445 16.51 4.67 -34.30
N GLU A 446 16.20 4.56 -33.00
CA GLU A 446 17.10 5.00 -31.91
C GLU A 446 18.41 4.20 -31.86
N TRP A 447 18.42 2.99 -32.42
CA TRP A 447 19.61 2.13 -32.51
C TRP A 447 20.26 2.17 -33.90
N SER A 448 19.99 3.20 -34.70
CA SER A 448 20.61 3.32 -36.03
C SER A 448 21.93 4.08 -35.98
N LYS A 449 22.97 3.51 -36.59
CA LYS A 449 24.32 4.10 -36.62
C LYS A 449 24.62 4.89 -37.91
N ASN A 450 23.83 4.68 -38.96
CA ASN A 450 23.97 5.34 -40.26
C ASN A 450 22.61 5.41 -40.98
N GLN A 451 22.59 6.07 -42.14
CA GLN A 451 21.37 6.29 -42.91
C GLN A 451 20.72 5.00 -43.44
N ASP A 452 21.51 4.01 -43.84
CA ASP A 452 20.97 2.76 -44.39
C ASP A 452 20.30 1.93 -43.30
N THR A 453 20.93 1.81 -42.13
CA THR A 453 20.32 1.20 -40.94
C THR A 453 19.09 1.98 -40.48
N TYR A 454 19.13 3.31 -40.55
CA TYR A 454 17.98 4.16 -40.22
C TYR A 454 16.78 3.87 -41.11
N ASN A 455 16.96 3.87 -42.44
CA ASN A 455 15.89 3.60 -43.39
C ASN A 455 15.29 2.20 -43.18
N PHE A 456 16.13 1.21 -42.89
CA PHE A 456 15.67 -0.16 -42.61
C PHE A 456 14.88 -0.25 -41.30
N THR A 457 15.41 0.32 -40.21
CA THR A 457 14.76 0.27 -38.89
C THR A 457 13.50 1.12 -38.84
N ASP A 458 13.43 2.22 -39.59
CA ASP A 458 12.19 2.98 -39.82
C ASP A 458 11.14 2.10 -40.54
N GLY A 459 11.54 1.34 -41.56
CA GLY A 459 10.67 0.35 -42.19
C GLY A 459 10.19 -0.74 -41.22
N LEU A 460 11.04 -1.23 -40.32
CA LEU A 460 10.62 -2.16 -39.25
C LEU A 460 9.64 -1.49 -38.28
N GLU A 461 9.88 -0.22 -37.94
CA GLU A 461 9.04 0.55 -37.04
C GLU A 461 7.63 0.77 -37.62
N GLN A 462 7.54 1.02 -38.94
CA GLN A 462 6.26 1.15 -39.65
C GLN A 462 5.46 -0.16 -39.69
N ARG A 463 6.15 -1.31 -39.68
CA ARG A 463 5.52 -2.64 -39.73
C ARG A 463 5.19 -3.21 -38.35
N TYR A 464 5.78 -2.67 -37.28
CA TYR A 464 5.48 -3.10 -35.93
C TYR A 464 4.00 -2.90 -35.61
N GLY A 465 3.32 -4.01 -35.28
CA GLY A 465 1.92 -4.01 -34.89
C GLY A 465 0.92 -3.87 -36.03
N VAL A 466 1.35 -4.02 -37.29
CA VAL A 466 0.45 -4.02 -38.46
C VAL A 466 -0.27 -5.36 -38.63
N GLU A 467 0.48 -6.46 -38.55
CA GLU A 467 -0.07 -7.81 -38.67
C GLU A 467 -0.61 -8.33 -37.33
N GLU A 468 -1.64 -9.18 -37.41
CA GLU A 468 -2.27 -9.81 -36.24
C GLU A 468 -1.27 -10.64 -35.42
N LEU A 469 -1.62 -10.88 -34.15
CA LEU A 469 -0.86 -11.76 -33.27
C LEU A 469 -0.71 -13.17 -33.90
N GLU A 470 0.35 -13.88 -33.49
CA GLU A 470 0.66 -15.25 -33.93
C GLU A 470 1.09 -15.39 -35.41
N THR A 471 0.92 -14.35 -36.23
CA THR A 471 1.48 -14.33 -37.60
C THR A 471 3.01 -14.44 -37.57
N ARG A 472 3.60 -14.97 -38.65
CA ARG A 472 5.06 -15.13 -38.76
C ARG A 472 5.81 -13.80 -38.58
N GLU A 473 5.23 -12.72 -39.07
CA GLU A 473 5.79 -11.39 -38.91
C GLU A 473 5.64 -10.87 -37.48
N ASN A 474 4.48 -11.03 -36.85
CA ASN A 474 4.32 -10.66 -35.45
C ASN A 474 5.31 -11.43 -34.55
N GLN A 475 5.53 -12.72 -34.81
CA GLN A 475 6.52 -13.53 -34.09
C GLN A 475 7.95 -12.98 -34.16
N LEU A 476 8.33 -12.34 -35.28
CA LEU A 476 9.61 -11.63 -35.39
C LEU A 476 9.65 -10.45 -34.41
N PHE A 477 8.61 -9.62 -34.38
CA PHE A 477 8.54 -8.50 -33.45
C PHE A 477 8.49 -8.94 -31.99
N GLN A 478 7.85 -10.06 -31.67
CA GLN A 478 7.88 -10.62 -30.32
C GLN A 478 9.30 -11.06 -29.90
N LYS A 479 10.11 -11.58 -30.83
CA LYS A 479 11.52 -11.87 -30.55
C LYS A 479 12.35 -10.61 -30.35
N LEU A 480 12.07 -9.55 -31.11
CA LEU A 480 12.74 -8.26 -30.89
C LEU A 480 12.34 -7.64 -29.54
N ASN A 481 11.09 -7.80 -29.12
CA ASN A 481 10.58 -7.35 -27.81
C ASN A 481 11.22 -8.10 -26.63
N SER A 482 11.77 -9.30 -26.84
CA SER A 482 12.41 -10.08 -25.78
C SER A 482 13.91 -9.80 -25.62
N ILE A 483 14.52 -8.99 -26.49
CA ILE A 483 15.95 -8.67 -26.40
C ILE A 483 16.19 -7.85 -25.12
N GLY A 484 17.05 -8.37 -24.25
CA GLY A 484 17.35 -7.78 -22.95
C GLY A 484 18.25 -6.55 -23.02
N ASN A 485 18.28 -5.77 -21.94
CA ASN A 485 19.13 -4.55 -21.86
C ASN A 485 20.63 -4.81 -22.07
N ASN A 486 21.12 -6.01 -21.73
CA ASN A 486 22.53 -6.41 -21.90
C ASN A 486 22.80 -7.11 -23.24
N GLU A 487 21.81 -7.17 -24.12
CA GLU A 487 21.84 -7.90 -25.39
C GLU A 487 21.80 -6.96 -26.60
N GLU A 488 22.28 -5.72 -26.44
CA GLU A 488 22.31 -4.72 -27.52
C GLU A 488 23.02 -5.24 -28.78
N VAL A 489 24.05 -6.07 -28.61
CA VAL A 489 24.76 -6.75 -29.71
C VAL A 489 23.83 -7.69 -30.48
N LEU A 490 22.91 -8.40 -29.81
CA LEU A 490 21.93 -9.27 -30.48
C LEU A 490 20.94 -8.45 -31.31
N LEU A 491 20.55 -7.26 -30.85
CA LEU A 491 19.69 -6.37 -31.63
C LEU A 491 20.37 -5.93 -32.93
N TYR A 492 21.64 -5.51 -32.86
CA TYR A 492 22.41 -5.14 -34.04
C TYR A 492 22.58 -6.32 -34.99
N GLN A 493 22.89 -7.52 -34.48
CA GLN A 493 23.00 -8.73 -35.29
C GLN A 493 21.68 -9.08 -35.99
N ALA A 494 20.55 -8.97 -35.28
CA ALA A 494 19.24 -9.21 -35.86
C ALA A 494 18.95 -8.22 -37.01
N PHE A 495 19.29 -6.94 -36.85
CA PHE A 495 19.15 -5.96 -37.94
C PHE A 495 20.05 -6.30 -39.13
N ASP A 496 21.32 -6.60 -38.90
CA ASP A 496 22.26 -6.94 -39.97
C ASP A 496 21.84 -8.20 -40.74
N GLU A 497 21.41 -9.26 -40.05
CA GLU A 497 20.91 -10.48 -40.69
C GLU A 497 19.64 -10.21 -41.51
N MET A 498 18.68 -9.47 -40.95
CA MET A 498 17.44 -9.16 -41.67
C MET A 498 17.70 -8.28 -42.90
N MET A 499 18.57 -7.27 -42.78
CA MET A 499 19.00 -6.46 -43.93
C MET A 499 19.68 -7.33 -44.98
N GLY A 500 20.63 -8.18 -44.58
CA GLY A 500 21.34 -9.10 -45.47
C GLY A 500 20.39 -10.03 -46.23
N HIS A 501 19.40 -10.61 -45.54
CA HIS A 501 18.36 -11.43 -46.17
C HIS A 501 17.49 -10.63 -47.16
N GLN A 502 17.13 -9.39 -46.83
CA GLN A 502 16.40 -8.54 -47.77
C GLN A 502 17.22 -8.23 -49.02
N TYR A 503 18.49 -7.85 -48.87
CA TYR A 503 19.38 -7.59 -50.01
C TYR A 503 19.57 -8.84 -50.89
N ALA A 504 19.78 -10.01 -50.28
CA ALA A 504 19.91 -11.26 -51.02
C ALA A 504 18.63 -11.61 -51.81
N ASN A 505 17.45 -11.43 -51.21
CA ASN A 505 16.16 -11.66 -51.87
C ASN A 505 15.91 -10.67 -53.02
N VAL A 506 16.24 -9.39 -52.83
CA VAL A 506 16.16 -8.38 -53.89
C VAL A 506 17.12 -8.75 -55.03
N GLN A 507 18.35 -9.14 -54.72
CA GLN A 507 19.34 -9.52 -55.73
C GLN A 507 18.93 -10.79 -56.49
N GLN A 508 18.36 -11.80 -55.81
CA GLN A 508 17.81 -12.98 -56.46
C GLN A 508 16.66 -12.61 -57.41
N ARG A 509 15.76 -11.70 -56.99
CA ARG A 509 14.67 -11.21 -57.86
C ARG A 509 15.20 -10.42 -59.05
N ILE A 510 16.23 -9.59 -58.87
CA ILE A 510 16.89 -8.87 -59.96
C ILE A 510 17.49 -9.88 -60.95
N GLN A 511 18.21 -10.89 -60.47
CA GLN A 511 18.81 -11.93 -61.31
C GLN A 511 17.75 -12.75 -62.04
N ALA A 512 16.67 -13.15 -61.36
CA ALA A 512 15.56 -13.87 -61.98
C ALA A 512 14.87 -13.00 -63.06
N THR A 513 14.63 -11.73 -62.77
CA THR A 513 14.04 -10.78 -63.72
C THR A 513 14.97 -10.56 -64.91
N ALA A 514 16.27 -10.37 -64.68
CA ALA A 514 17.27 -10.23 -65.73
C ALA A 514 17.36 -11.48 -66.62
N SER A 515 17.28 -12.67 -66.03
CA SER A 515 17.25 -13.96 -66.75
C SER A 515 15.98 -14.11 -67.60
N ILE A 516 14.81 -13.74 -67.06
CA ILE A 516 13.55 -13.73 -67.81
C ILE A 516 13.63 -12.72 -68.97
N LEU A 517 14.08 -11.49 -68.70
CA LEU A 517 14.24 -10.46 -69.71
C LEU A 517 15.21 -10.89 -70.81
N ASP A 518 16.37 -11.46 -70.47
CA ASP A 518 17.35 -11.98 -71.44
C ASP A 518 16.75 -13.10 -72.32
N LYS A 519 15.95 -13.99 -71.73
CA LYS A 519 15.24 -15.04 -72.47
C LYS A 519 14.23 -14.46 -73.46
N GLU A 520 13.40 -13.50 -73.02
CA GLU A 520 12.42 -12.82 -73.88
C GLU A 520 13.12 -12.03 -75.00
N LEU A 521 14.20 -11.32 -74.69
CA LEU A 521 14.99 -10.58 -75.69
C LEU A 521 15.62 -11.50 -76.73
N LYS A 522 16.13 -12.67 -76.32
CA LYS A 522 16.63 -13.71 -77.23
C LYS A 522 15.53 -14.31 -78.10
N TYR A 523 14.34 -14.53 -77.55
CA TYR A 523 13.17 -15.02 -78.30
C TYR A 523 12.72 -14.00 -79.36
N LEU A 524 12.54 -12.73 -78.96
CA LEU A 524 12.24 -11.60 -79.86
C LEU A 524 13.26 -11.46 -80.99
N LYS A 525 14.55 -11.54 -80.68
CA LYS A 525 15.62 -11.50 -81.68
C LYS A 525 15.51 -12.65 -82.67
N LYS A 526 15.23 -13.87 -82.18
CA LYS A 526 15.07 -15.05 -83.03
C LYS A 526 13.83 -14.95 -83.93
N GLU A 527 12.69 -14.47 -83.40
CA GLU A 527 11.49 -14.22 -84.21
C GLU A 527 11.76 -13.18 -85.31
N TRP A 528 12.49 -12.10 -84.98
CA TRP A 528 12.91 -11.07 -85.93
C TRP A 528 13.79 -11.64 -87.06
N ASP A 529 14.74 -12.53 -86.74
CA ASP A 529 15.58 -13.21 -87.72
C ASP A 529 14.79 -14.19 -88.63
N THR A 530 13.68 -14.76 -88.12
CA THR A 530 12.80 -15.66 -88.91
C THR A 530 11.74 -14.97 -89.75
N LYS A 531 11.44 -13.68 -89.52
CA LYS A 531 10.61 -12.89 -90.44
C LYS A 531 11.44 -12.39 -91.62
N SER A 532 11.80 -13.33 -92.50
CA SER A 532 12.08 -13.02 -93.90
C SER A 532 10.89 -12.24 -94.45
N LYS A 533 11.16 -11.11 -95.13
CA LYS A 533 10.18 -10.41 -95.96
C LYS A 533 9.71 -11.35 -97.07
N ASP A 534 8.70 -12.17 -96.79
CA ASP A 534 7.61 -12.60 -97.68
C ASP A 534 6.87 -13.80 -97.06
N SER A 535 5.57 -13.59 -96.77
CA SER A 535 4.54 -14.51 -96.21
C SER A 535 4.52 -14.75 -94.70
#